data_AF-A0A328TIG4-F1
#
_entry.id   AF-A0A328TIG4-F1
#
_cell.length_a   1.000
_cell.length_b   1.000
_cell.length_c   1.000
_cell.angle_alpha   90.00
_cell.angle_beta   90.00
_cell.angle_gamma   90.00
#
_symmetry.space_group_name_H-M   'P 1'
#
loop_
_entity.id
_entity.type
_entity.pdbx_description
1 polymer ?
#
loop_
_entity_poly.entity_id
_entity_poly.type
_entity_poly.pdbx_seq_one_letter_code
_entity_poly.pdbx_strand_id
1 'polypeptide(L)'
;MRTENVSEHSLQVAIVAHVLAVIKNKKFNSNLNAECIAMMAMYHDASEVLTGDLPTPVKYYNAQIAHEYKKIEKIAQRKLIEMLPEV
;
A
#
# COMPACT_ATOMS: atom_id res chain seq x y z
N MET A 1 -11.37 -21.03 2.71
CA MET A 1 -10.53 -19.87 3.04
C MET A 1 -11.45 -18.72 3.41
N ARG A 2 -11.13 -17.94 4.44
CA ARG A 2 -11.90 -16.73 4.77
C ARG A 2 -11.56 -15.65 3.74
N THR A 3 -12.56 -14.94 3.24
CA THR A 3 -12.35 -13.77 2.38
C THR A 3 -11.77 -12.64 3.23
N GLU A 4 -10.64 -12.09 2.78
CA GLU A 4 -10.02 -10.89 3.35
C GLU A 4 -10.35 -9.70 2.45
N ASN A 5 -10.63 -8.54 3.06
CA ASN A 5 -10.78 -7.29 2.32
C ASN A 5 -9.56 -6.38 2.48
N VAL A 6 -9.43 -5.39 1.59
CA VAL A 6 -8.30 -4.44 1.55
C VAL A 6 -8.10 -3.70 2.88
N SER A 7 -9.17 -3.41 3.62
CA SER A 7 -9.06 -2.74 4.93
C SER A 7 -8.44 -3.64 6.00
N GLU A 8 -8.82 -4.92 6.03
CA GLU A 8 -8.26 -5.90 6.96
C GLU A 8 -6.77 -6.12 6.67
N HIS A 9 -6.43 -6.29 5.39
CA HIS A 9 -5.05 -6.42 4.91
C HIS A 9 -4.22 -5.18 5.25
N SER A 10 -4.71 -3.98 4.91
CA SER A 10 -3.98 -2.72 5.14
C SER A 10 -3.67 -2.49 6.62
N LEU A 11 -4.59 -2.83 7.52
CA LEU A 11 -4.34 -2.75 8.96
C LEU A 11 -3.27 -3.75 9.41
N GLN A 12 -3.33 -4.99 8.94
CA GLN A 12 -2.30 -6.00 9.26
C GLN A 12 -0.92 -5.58 8.74
N VAL A 13 -0.84 -5.08 7.50
CA VAL A 13 0.41 -4.57 6.91
C VAL A 13 0.95 -3.39 7.72
N ALA A 14 0.11 -2.46 8.16
CA ALA A 14 0.53 -1.33 8.99
C ALA A 14 1.13 -1.78 10.34
N ILE A 15 0.51 -2.75 11.01
CA ILE A 15 1.02 -3.32 12.27
C ILE A 15 2.37 -4.00 12.02
N VAL A 16 2.46 -4.86 11.00
CA VAL A 16 3.71 -5.58 10.68
C VAL A 16 4.82 -4.62 10.30
N ALA A 17 4.56 -3.63 9.43
CA ALA A 17 5.54 -2.65 8.98
C ALA A 17 6.07 -1.79 10.14
N HIS A 18 5.19 -1.36 11.04
CA HIS A 18 5.57 -0.64 12.26
C HIS A 18 6.50 -1.49 13.14
N VAL A 19 6.13 -2.74 13.42
CA VAL A 19 6.94 -3.66 14.23
C VAL A 19 8.31 -3.91 13.60
N LEU A 20 8.36 -4.09 12.27
CA LEU A 20 9.62 -4.24 11.54
C LEU A 20 10.50 -2.99 11.64
N ALA A 21 9.93 -1.79 11.55
CA ALA A 21 10.65 -0.54 11.74
C ALA A 21 11.22 -0.42 13.16
N VAL A 22 10.45 -0.78 14.18
CA VAL A 22 10.90 -0.80 15.59
C VAL A 22 12.04 -1.80 15.79
N ILE A 23 11.92 -3.01 15.24
CA ILE A 23 12.97 -4.04 15.31
C ILE A 23 14.25 -3.52 14.63
N LYS A 24 14.11 -2.93 13.43
CA LYS A 24 15.23 -2.36 12.68
C LYS A 24 15.97 -1.28 13.46
N ASN A 25 15.23 -0.38 14.11
CA ASN A 25 15.82 0.65 14.96
C ASN A 25 16.54 0.05 16.19
N LYS A 26 15.91 -0.92 16.87
CA LYS A 26 16.43 -1.50 18.13
C LYS A 26 17.57 -2.51 17.95
N LYS A 27 17.62 -3.23 16.83
CA LYS A 27 18.54 -4.36 16.64
C LYS A 27 19.58 -4.12 15.55
N PHE A 28 19.37 -3.14 14.68
CA PHE A 28 20.21 -2.90 13.50
C PHE A 28 20.67 -1.44 13.37
N ASN A 29 20.69 -0.69 14.48
CA ASN A 29 21.18 0.70 14.56
C ASN A 29 20.64 1.62 13.45
N SER A 30 19.36 1.48 13.13
CA SER A 30 18.67 2.35 12.17
C SER A 30 17.89 3.47 12.87
N ASN A 31 17.54 4.52 12.12
CA ASN A 31 16.74 5.64 12.61
C ASN A 31 15.52 5.89 11.69
N LEU A 32 14.59 4.94 11.69
CA LEU A 32 13.35 5.01 10.92
C LEU A 32 12.22 5.61 11.76
N ASN A 33 11.35 6.40 11.15
CA ASN A 33 10.10 6.85 11.77
C ASN A 33 9.03 5.75 11.61
N ALA A 34 8.78 4.99 12.67
CA ALA A 34 7.89 3.82 12.63
C ALA A 34 6.41 4.22 12.48
N GLU A 35 6.03 5.39 13.00
CA GLU A 35 4.69 5.95 12.90
C GLU A 35 4.36 6.36 11.46
N CYS A 36 5.31 7.03 10.79
CA CYS A 36 5.20 7.39 9.37
C CYS A 36 5.12 6.14 8.48
N ILE A 37 5.92 5.10 8.78
CA ILE A 37 5.85 3.82 8.06
C ILE A 37 4.48 3.16 8.24
N ALA A 38 3.93 3.15 9.45
CA ALA A 38 2.58 2.64 9.70
C ALA A 38 1.53 3.41 8.91
N MET A 39 1.64 4.75 8.86
CA MET A 39 0.75 5.61 8.07
C MET A 39 0.84 5.30 6.58
N MET A 40 2.04 5.20 6.02
CA MET A 40 2.24 4.82 4.61
C MET A 40 1.64 3.46 4.31
N ALA A 41 1.81 2.49 5.22
CA ALA A 41 1.24 1.15 5.08
C ALA A 41 -0.29 1.15 5.16
N MET A 42 -0.93 2.01 5.98
CA MET A 42 -2.39 2.13 5.99
C MET A 42 -2.95 2.59 4.64
N TYR A 43 -2.21 3.42 3.88
CA TYR A 43 -2.64 3.97 2.60
C TYR A 43 -2.08 3.24 1.37
N HIS A 44 -1.27 2.19 1.54
CA HIS A 44 -0.50 1.61 0.43
C HIS A 44 -1.38 1.07 -0.71
N ASP A 45 -2.52 0.47 -0.37
CA ASP A 45 -3.50 -0.07 -1.31
C ASP A 45 -4.77 0.80 -1.41
N ALA A 46 -4.73 2.06 -0.96
CA ALA A 46 -5.91 2.92 -0.96
C ALA A 46 -6.50 3.14 -2.37
N SER A 47 -5.66 3.14 -3.41
CA SER A 47 -6.11 3.24 -4.81
C SER A 47 -6.99 2.08 -5.27
N GLU A 48 -6.96 0.93 -4.58
CA GLU A 48 -7.76 -0.24 -4.93
C GLU A 48 -9.26 -0.02 -4.70
N VAL A 49 -9.65 1.02 -3.95
CA VAL A 49 -11.05 1.47 -3.89
C VAL A 49 -11.60 1.90 -5.25
N LEU A 50 -10.72 2.37 -6.15
CA LEU A 50 -11.08 2.80 -7.51
C LEU A 50 -10.75 1.74 -8.56
N THR A 51 -9.68 0.97 -8.39
CA THR A 51 -9.23 -0.02 -9.40
C THR A 51 -9.81 -1.41 -9.21
N GLY A 52 -10.27 -1.73 -7.99
CA GLY A 52 -10.44 -3.11 -7.53
C GLY A 52 -9.10 -3.76 -7.19
N ASP A 53 -9.13 -4.77 -6.32
CA ASP A 53 -7.99 -5.64 -6.06
C ASP A 53 -7.74 -6.53 -7.29
N LEU A 54 -6.51 -6.51 -7.78
CA LEU A 54 -6.09 -7.34 -8.90
C LEU A 54 -5.11 -8.41 -8.39
N PRO A 55 -5.37 -9.70 -8.59
CA PRO A 55 -4.48 -10.75 -8.11
C PRO A 55 -3.04 -10.59 -8.65
N THR A 56 -2.05 -10.78 -7.78
CA THR A 56 -0.62 -10.71 -8.12
C THR A 56 -0.23 -11.47 -9.39
N PRO A 57 -0.70 -12.71 -9.65
CA PRO A 57 -0.37 -13.43 -10.88
C PRO A 57 -0.82 -12.71 -12.16
N VAL A 58 -1.91 -11.92 -12.08
CA VAL A 58 -2.41 -11.11 -13.19
C VAL A 58 -1.62 -9.80 -13.30
N LYS A 59 -1.38 -9.10 -12.18
CA LYS A 59 -0.56 -7.87 -12.11
C LYS A 59 0.83 -8.08 -12.76
N TYR A 60 1.42 -9.27 -12.61
CA TYR A 60 2.79 -9.59 -13.05
C TYR A 60 2.86 -10.64 -14.17
N TYR A 61 1.77 -10.90 -14.90
CA TYR A 61 1.75 -11.93 -15.95
C TYR A 61 2.82 -11.70 -17.03
N ASN A 62 3.01 -10.45 -17.48
CA ASN A 62 4.12 -10.05 -18.33
C ASN A 62 4.50 -8.58 -18.10
N ALA A 63 5.64 -8.16 -18.65
CA ALA A 63 6.15 -6.80 -18.48
C ALA A 63 5.21 -5.71 -19.01
N GLN A 64 4.48 -5.98 -20.10
CA GLN A 64 3.54 -5.04 -20.69
C GLN A 64 2.32 -4.82 -19.77
N ILE A 65 1.73 -5.90 -19.27
CA ILE A 65 0.58 -5.84 -18.34
C ILE A 65 1.01 -5.14 -17.05
N ALA A 66 2.15 -5.49 -16.47
CA ALA A 66 2.66 -4.85 -15.26
C ALA A 66 2.90 -3.35 -15.47
N HIS A 67 3.38 -2.94 -16.64
CA HIS A 67 3.59 -1.54 -16.97
C HIS A 67 2.28 -0.76 -17.12
N GLU A 68 1.31 -1.31 -17.85
CA GLU A 68 0.00 -0.66 -18.02
C GLU A 68 -0.76 -0.59 -16.70
N TYR A 69 -0.68 -1.64 -15.87
CA TYR A 69 -1.34 -1.64 -14.56
C TYR A 69 -0.78 -0.56 -13.63
N LYS A 70 0.54 -0.36 -13.62
CA LYS A 70 1.17 0.75 -12.88
C LYS A 70 0.69 2.13 -13.34
N LYS A 71 0.28 2.30 -14.60
CA LYS A 71 -0.34 3.55 -15.05
C LYS A 71 -1.73 3.74 -14.47
N ILE A 72 -2.53 2.66 -14.43
CA ILE A 72 -3.87 2.66 -13.85
C ILE A 72 -3.81 3.01 -12.35
N GLU A 73 -2.90 2.38 -11.59
CA GLU A 73 -2.68 2.70 -10.16
C GLU A 73 -2.34 4.18 -9.97
N LYS A 74 -1.42 4.73 -10.77
CA LYS A 74 -1.06 6.15 -10.69
C LYS A 74 -2.23 7.09 -10.97
N ILE A 75 -3.10 6.75 -11.92
CA ILE A 75 -4.30 7.55 -12.21
C ILE A 75 -5.26 7.50 -11.02
N ALA A 76 -5.48 6.33 -10.43
CA ALA A 76 -6.33 6.17 -9.25
C ALA A 76 -5.79 6.93 -8.03
N GLN A 77 -4.48 6.82 -7.76
CA GLN A 77 -3.81 7.56 -6.68
C GLN A 77 -3.98 9.07 -6.84
N ARG A 78 -3.76 9.60 -8.05
CA ARG A 78 -3.95 11.04 -8.32
C ARG A 78 -5.41 11.46 -8.12
N LYS A 79 -6.38 10.67 -8.59
CA LYS A 79 -7.80 10.96 -8.36
C LYS A 79 -8.14 11.03 -6.87
N LEU A 80 -7.58 10.16 -6.03
CA LEU A 80 -7.79 10.22 -4.57
C LEU A 80 -7.22 11.51 -3.97
N ILE A 81 -6.05 11.95 -4.43
CA ILE A 81 -5.43 13.22 -3.98
C ILE A 81 -6.29 14.42 -4.41
N GLU A 82 -6.84 14.41 -5.62
CA GLU A 82 -7.74 15.46 -6.13
C GLU A 82 -9.07 15.55 -5.36
N MET A 83 -9.44 14.53 -4.59
CA MET A 83 -10.63 14.56 -3.71
C MET A 83 -10.37 15.23 -2.36
N LEU A 84 -9.12 15.56 -2.03
CA LEU A 84 -8.81 16.31 -0.82
C LEU A 84 -9.34 17.75 -0.94
N PRO A 85 -9.80 18.35 0.17
CA PRO A 85 -10.24 19.74 0.15
C PRO A 85 -9.11 20.68 -0.27
N GLU A 86 -9.45 21.75 -0.98
CA GLU A 86 -8.52 22.87 -1.19
C GLU A 86 -8.16 23.48 0.16
N VAL A 87 -6.86 23.66 0.40
CA VAL A 87 -6.30 24.20 1.65
C VAL A 87 -6.38 25.71 1.66
#